data_AF-A0A1F8TPH0-F1
#
_entry.id   AF-A0A1F8TPH0-F1
#
_cell.length_a   1.000
_cell.length_b   1.000
_cell.length_c   1.000
_cell.angle_alpha   90.00
_cell.angle_beta   90.00
_cell.angle_gamma   90.00
#
_symmetry.space_group_name_H-M   'P 1'
#
loop_
_entity.id
_entity.type
_entity.pdbx_description
1 polymer ?
#
loop_
_entity_poly.entity_id
_entity_poly.type
_entity_poly.pdbx_seq_one_letter_code
_entity_poly.pdbx_strand_id
1 'polypeptide(L)' 'MNGRPGARLDLRRGARVRYLPVHTTEWREGKLVRSSPNDEEWLVENQLGRFWIHVTRLRPTEER' A
#
# COMPACT_ATOMS: atom_id res chain seq x y z
N MET A 1 4.99 -26.54 -10.27
CA MET A 1 5.71 -25.28 -9.96
C MET A 1 5.10 -24.19 -10.81
N ASN A 2 4.67 -23.07 -10.19
CA ASN A 2 4.46 -21.72 -10.72
C ASN A 2 3.31 -21.02 -9.96
N GLY A 3 3.63 -20.58 -8.73
CA GLY A 3 2.79 -19.66 -7.98
C GLY A 3 2.85 -18.27 -8.64
N ARG A 4 1.80 -17.96 -9.40
CA ARG A 4 1.27 -16.64 -9.80
C ARG A 4 2.25 -15.44 -9.74
N PRO A 5 2.73 -14.92 -10.90
CA PRO A 5 3.27 -13.57 -10.95
C PRO A 5 2.13 -12.57 -10.72
N GLY A 6 2.24 -11.77 -9.65
CA GLY A 6 1.24 -10.78 -9.29
C GLY A 6 0.08 -11.37 -8.50
N ALA A 7 0.28 -11.54 -7.19
CA ALA A 7 -0.83 -11.30 -6.28
C ALA A 7 -1.32 -9.90 -6.62
N ARG A 8 -2.43 -9.81 -7.36
CA ARG A 8 -3.14 -8.57 -7.64
C ARG A 8 -3.41 -8.00 -6.26
N LEU A 9 -2.58 -7.03 -5.86
CA LEU A 9 -2.72 -6.39 -4.57
C LEU A 9 -4.14 -5.81 -4.63
N ASP A 10 -5.07 -6.40 -3.91
CA ASP A 10 -6.47 -5.98 -3.90
C ASP A 10 -6.51 -4.72 -3.02
N LEU A 11 -5.90 -3.64 -3.53
CA LEU A 11 -5.84 -2.35 -2.88
C LEU A 11 -7.23 -1.77 -2.96
N ARG A 12 -7.96 -1.91 -1.87
CA ARG A 12 -9.28 -1.32 -1.71
C ARG A 12 -9.17 -0.08 -0.87
N ARG A 13 -9.96 0.93 -1.24
CA ARG A 13 -10.18 2.07 -0.36
C ARG A 13 -10.68 1.57 1.00
N GLY A 14 -10.02 2.00 2.05
CA GLY A 14 -10.30 1.61 3.42
C GLY A 14 -9.46 0.43 3.94
N ALA A 15 -8.78 -0.32 3.06
CA ALA A 15 -7.95 -1.45 3.47
C ALA A 15 -6.71 -0.98 4.24
N ARG A 16 -6.29 -1.79 5.21
CA ARG A 16 -5.00 -1.63 5.87
C ARG A 16 -3.90 -2.18 4.97
N VAL A 17 -2.80 -1.45 4.91
CA VAL A 17 -1.62 -1.81 4.13
C VAL A 17 -0.37 -1.49 4.92
N ARG A 18 0.68 -2.26 4.63
CA ARG A 18 2.05 -1.90 4.98
C ARG A 18 2.67 -1.16 3.82
N TYR A 19 3.38 -0.09 4.13
CA TYR A 19 4.06 0.73 3.16
C TYR A 19 5.49 1.00 3.61
N LEU A 20 6.40 1.16 2.64
CA LEU A 20 7.80 1.45 2.91
C LEU A 20 8.13 2.92 2.53
N PRO A 21 8.30 3.83 3.51
CA PRO A 21 8.72 5.20 3.26
C PRO A 21 10.08 5.27 2.55
N VAL A 22 10.30 6.32 1.75
CA VAL A 22 11.56 6.51 0.99
C VAL A 22 12.79 6.65 1.89
N HIS A 23 12.60 7.19 3.10
CA HIS A 23 13.66 7.53 4.05
C HIS A 23 13.86 6.48 5.15
N THR A 24 13.16 5.35 5.11
CA THR A 24 13.27 4.30 6.12
C THR A 24 13.30 2.92 5.48
N THR A 25 13.96 1.97 6.14
CA THR A 25 13.91 0.55 5.78
C THR A 25 12.79 -0.20 6.50
N GLU A 26 12.03 0.48 7.36
CA GLU A 26 10.96 -0.10 8.15
C GLU A 26 9.61 0.01 7.45
N TRP A 27 8.91 -1.13 7.39
CA TRP A 27 7.52 -1.17 6.95
C TRP A 27 6.62 -0.53 8.00
N ARG A 28 5.81 0.42 7.56
CA ARG A 28 4.83 1.10 8.40
C ARG A 28 3.42 0.75 7.99
N GLU A 29 2.51 0.77 8.94
CA GLU A 29 1.10 0.50 8.66
C GLU A 29 0.35 1.80 8.39
N GLY A 30 -0.58 1.72 7.44
CA GLY A 30 -1.45 2.82 7.09
C GLY A 30 -2.73 2.31 6.43
N LYS A 31 -3.66 3.23 6.21
CA LYS A 31 -4.95 2.95 5.60
C LYS A 31 -5.01 3.56 4.22
N LEU A 32 -5.44 2.79 3.24
CA LEU A 32 -5.68 3.28 1.89
C LEU A 32 -6.89 4.22 1.87
N VAL A 33 -6.69 5.45 1.41
CA VAL A 33 -7.75 6.47 1.32
C VAL A 33 -8.28 6.58 -0.10
N ARG A 34 -7.40 6.62 -1.10
CA ARG A 34 -7.76 6.69 -2.52
C ARG A 34 -6.60 6.27 -3.42
N SER A 35 -6.91 5.73 -4.60
CA SER A 35 -5.93 5.57 -5.68
C SER A 35 -5.69 6.90 -6.39
N SER A 36 -4.53 7.00 -7.03
CA SER A 36 -4.21 8.04 -7.99
C SER A 36 -4.94 7.79 -9.32
N PRO A 37 -5.20 8.81 -10.16
CA PRO A 37 -5.87 8.61 -11.45
C PRO A 37 -5.14 7.68 -12.43
N ASN A 38 -3.83 7.47 -12.22
CA ASN A 38 -2.99 6.57 -13.01
C ASN A 38 -2.85 5.16 -12.39
N ASP A 39 -3.47 4.91 -11.23
CA ASP A 39 -3.35 3.66 -10.48
C ASP A 39 -1.90 3.26 -10.07
N GLU A 40 -0.91 4.15 -10.26
CA GLU A 40 0.49 3.90 -9.89
C GLU A 40 0.75 4.18 -8.39
N GLU A 41 -0.10 4.99 -7.76
CA GLU A 41 0.08 5.45 -6.40
C GLU A 41 -1.23 5.38 -5.61
N TRP A 42 -1.09 5.21 -4.30
CA TRP A 42 -2.20 5.32 -3.36
C TRP A 42 -1.89 6.33 -2.28
N LEU A 43 -2.93 7.08 -1.91
CA LEU A 43 -2.92 7.93 -0.73
C LEU A 43 -3.12 7.04 0.50
N VAL A 44 -2.08 6.92 1.31
CA VAL A 44 -2.07 6.21 2.57
C VAL A 44 -2.17 7.21 3.72
N GLU A 45 -3.09 6.99 4.65
CA GLU A 45 -3.22 7.77 5.88
C GLU A 45 -2.69 6.98 7.08
N ASN A 46 -1.90 7.64 7.91
CA ASN A 46 -1.39 7.13 9.19
C ASN A 46 -1.44 8.24 10.27
N GLN A 47 -0.86 7.98 11.44
CA GLN A 47 -0.81 8.94 12.56
C GLN A 47 -0.01 10.22 12.27
N LEU A 48 0.87 10.22 11.27
CA LEU A 48 1.68 11.37 10.88
C LEU A 48 1.00 12.24 9.80
N GLY A 49 -0.01 11.70 9.11
CA GLY A 49 -0.71 12.40 8.04
C GLY A 49 -0.99 11.51 6.84
N ARG A 50 -1.02 12.13 5.65
CA ARG A 50 -1.38 11.47 4.39
C ARG A 50 -0.20 11.52 3.42
N PHE A 51 0.13 10.38 2.84
CA PHE A 51 1.30 10.22 1.98
C PHE A 51 0.92 9.45 0.72
N TRP A 52 1.38 9.93 -0.43
CA TRP A 52 1.31 9.18 -1.67
C TRP A 52 2.41 8.14 -1.69
N ILE A 53 2.02 6.87 -1.81
CA ILE A 53 2.93 5.75 -1.87
C ILE A 53 2.70 4.99 -3.17
N HIS A 54 3.78 4.78 -3.91
CA HIS A 54 3.77 3.97 -5.12
C HIS A 54 3.37 2.52 -4.82
N VAL A 55 2.56 1.91 -5.68
CA VAL A 55 2.01 0.55 -5.47
C VAL A 55 3.07 -0.53 -5.26
N THR A 56 4.26 -0.35 -5.84
CA THR A 56 5.41 -1.28 -5.65
C THR A 56 5.97 -1.29 -4.23
N ARG A 57 5.67 -0.24 -3.45
CA ARG A 57 6.09 -0.09 -2.05
C ARG A 57 4.95 -0.34 -1.08
N LEU A 58 3.83 -0.87 -1.57
CA LEU A 58 2.69 -1.29 -0.77
C LEU A 58 2.70 -2.80 -0.64
N ARG A 59 2.30 -3.28 0.53
CA ARG A 59 2.02 -4.67 0.83
C ARG A 59 0.67 -4.74 1.54
N PRO A 60 -0.20 -5.69 1.18
CA PRO A 60 -1.40 -5.92 1.95
C PRO A 60 -0.97 -6.39 3.35
N THR A 61 -1.57 -5.84 4.40
CA THR A 61 -1.57 -6.55 5.68
C THR A 61 -2.55 -7.70 5.48
N GLU A 62 -2.12 -8.95 5.64
CA GLU A 62 -3.03 -10.10 5.57
C GLU A 62 -4.26 -9.82 6.45
N GLU A 63 -5.39 -9.54 5.80
CA GLU A 63 -6.68 -9.42 6.44
C GLU A 63 -7.18 -10.86 6.54
N ARG A 64 -6.92 -11.46 7.70
CA ARG A 64 -7.29 -12.84 8.03
C ARG A 64 -8.79 -12.95 8.24
#